data_AF-A0A6N7IVB3-F1
#
_entry.id   AF-A0A6N7IVB3-F1
#
_cell.length_a   1.000
_cell.length_b   1.000
_cell.length_c   1.000
_cell.angle_alpha   90.00
_cell.angle_beta   90.00
_cell.angle_gamma   90.00
#
_symmetry.space_group_name_H-M   'P 1'
#
loop_
_entity.id
_entity.type
_entity.pdbx_description
1 polymer ?
#
loop_
_entity_poly.entity_id
_entity_poly.type
_entity_poly.pdbx_seq_one_letter_code
_entity_poly.pdbx_strand_id
1 'polypeptide(L)'
;MRWLVITIVVIGLSMVMIISGGSYYNVYQEVIDYQQQATAYQEAYQKAVDDWLKSDEAAELREKRAKAVAMALVIADRSHTVTYNDIKIAKQDIDKYIQEKAKEKAVEIIGNAPPSPEISIGEAQKMLQKAYFWVGTGIVIVCLYIVFSIIYWLRIWMLKKHSTENNGVTG
;
A
#
# COMPACT_ATOMS: atom_id res chain seq x y z
N MET A 1 -45.46 -15.05 13.95
CA MET A 1 -44.53 -14.07 14.57
C MET A 1 -43.04 -14.38 14.37
N ARG A 2 -42.56 -15.64 14.45
CA ARG A 2 -41.13 -15.98 14.22
C ARG A 2 -40.56 -15.62 12.83
N TRP A 3 -41.38 -15.69 11.78
CA TRP A 3 -40.96 -15.42 10.40
C TRP A 3 -40.54 -13.98 10.14
N LEU A 4 -41.28 -12.99 10.66
CA LEU A 4 -40.96 -11.55 10.51
C LEU A 4 -39.60 -11.17 11.12
N VAL A 5 -39.21 -11.84 12.21
CA VAL A 5 -37.93 -11.59 12.90
C VAL A 5 -36.75 -12.06 12.05
N ILE A 6 -36.87 -13.24 11.43
CA ILE A 6 -35.84 -13.77 10.54
C ILE A 6 -35.69 -12.86 9.32
N THR A 7 -36.78 -12.38 8.74
CA THR A 7 -36.74 -11.51 7.56
C THR A 7 -36.07 -10.17 7.86
N ILE A 8 -36.38 -9.53 8.99
CA ILE A 8 -35.76 -8.25 9.38
C ILE A 8 -34.25 -8.41 9.65
N VAL A 9 -33.86 -9.47 10.35
CA VAL A 9 -32.44 -9.77 10.61
C VAL A 9 -31.69 -10.06 9.31
N VAL A 10 -32.28 -10.82 8.39
CA VAL A 10 -31.68 -11.14 7.08
C VAL A 10 -31.56 -9.89 6.21
N ILE A 11 -32.59 -9.04 6.15
CA ILE A 11 -32.54 -7.78 5.38
C ILE A 11 -31.48 -6.85 5.98
N GLY A 12 -31.44 -6.69 7.31
CA GLY A 12 -30.43 -5.88 8.00
C GLY A 12 -28.99 -6.36 7.76
N LEU A 13 -28.76 -7.67 7.84
CA LEU A 13 -27.45 -8.28 7.53
C LEU A 13 -27.08 -8.10 6.05
N SER A 14 -28.05 -8.23 5.15
CA SER A 14 -27.84 -8.08 3.70
C SER A 14 -27.46 -6.64 3.36
N MET A 15 -28.13 -5.65 3.96
CA MET A 15 -27.87 -4.23 3.74
C MET A 15 -26.48 -3.82 4.26
N VAL A 16 -26.06 -4.37 5.41
CA VAL A 16 -24.71 -4.14 5.94
C VAL A 16 -23.66 -4.78 5.03
N MET A 17 -23.85 -6.01 4.54
CA MET A 17 -22.92 -6.62 3.58
C MET A 17 -22.80 -5.83 2.28
N ILE A 18 -23.90 -5.26 1.77
CA ILE A 18 -23.88 -4.47 0.53
C ILE A 18 -23.12 -3.15 0.74
N ILE A 19 -23.37 -2.42 1.83
CA ILE A 19 -22.72 -1.12 2.10
C ILE A 19 -21.24 -1.31 2.48
N SER A 20 -20.94 -2.25 3.37
CA SER A 20 -19.58 -2.52 3.84
C SER A 20 -18.75 -3.24 2.77
N GLY A 21 -19.34 -4.17 2.03
CA GLY A 21 -18.69 -4.87 0.92
C GLY A 21 -18.42 -3.95 -0.27
N GLY A 22 -19.36 -3.09 -0.66
CA GLY A 22 -19.16 -2.13 -1.75
C GLY A 22 -18.10 -1.08 -1.44
N SER A 23 -18.10 -0.53 -0.22
CA SER A 23 -17.08 0.45 0.22
C SER A 23 -15.70 -0.19 0.36
N TYR A 24 -15.62 -1.39 0.95
CA TYR A 24 -14.37 -2.14 1.07
C TYR A 24 -13.81 -2.55 -0.29
N TYR A 25 -14.65 -3.02 -1.20
CA TYR A 25 -14.23 -3.44 -2.54
C TYR A 25 -13.67 -2.27 -3.35
N ASN A 26 -14.32 -1.10 -3.31
CA ASN A 26 -13.83 0.08 -4.05
C ASN A 26 -12.49 0.59 -3.49
N VAL A 27 -12.35 0.68 -2.17
CA VAL A 27 -11.08 1.09 -1.54
C VAL A 27 -9.98 0.06 -1.80
N TYR A 28 -10.31 -1.22 -1.82
CA TYR A 28 -9.36 -2.28 -2.11
C TYR A 28 -8.90 -2.25 -3.57
N GLN A 29 -9.81 -1.97 -4.51
CA GLN A 29 -9.47 -1.78 -5.93
C GLN A 29 -8.55 -0.56 -6.13
N GLU A 30 -8.86 0.58 -5.52
CA GLU A 30 -8.00 1.78 -5.60
C GLU A 30 -6.57 1.51 -5.08
N VAL A 31 -6.42 0.70 -4.04
CA VAL A 31 -5.10 0.32 -3.52
C VAL A 31 -4.37 -0.64 -4.46
N ILE A 32 -5.09 -1.58 -5.10
CA ILE A 32 -4.50 -2.48 -6.09
C ILE A 32 -4.02 -1.68 -7.30
N ASP A 33 -4.85 -0.77 -7.82
CA ASP A 33 -4.52 0.10 -8.93
C ASP A 33 -3.30 0.97 -8.59
N TYR A 34 -3.25 1.51 -7.36
CA TYR A 34 -2.08 2.22 -6.86
C TYR A 34 -0.82 1.35 -6.85
N GLN A 35 -0.91 0.12 -6.32
CA GLN A 35 0.24 -0.79 -6.29
C GLN A 35 0.72 -1.14 -7.70
N GLN A 36 -0.20 -1.42 -8.63
CA GLN A 36 0.15 -1.71 -10.01
C GLN A 36 0.82 -0.52 -10.70
N GLN A 37 0.31 0.70 -10.50
CA GLN A 37 0.92 1.91 -11.04
C GLN A 37 2.29 2.18 -10.44
N ALA A 38 2.44 2.03 -9.12
CA ALA A 38 3.72 2.20 -8.44
C ALA A 38 4.76 1.17 -8.91
N THR A 39 4.37 -0.10 -9.05
CA THR A 39 5.24 -1.15 -9.58
C THR A 39 5.61 -0.88 -11.03
N ALA A 40 4.65 -0.52 -11.89
CA ALA A 40 4.92 -0.19 -13.28
C ALA A 40 5.86 1.02 -13.42
N TYR A 41 5.68 2.05 -12.59
CA TYR A 41 6.59 3.19 -12.52
C TYR A 41 7.99 2.77 -12.08
N GLN A 42 8.09 1.93 -11.05
CA GLN A 42 9.37 1.44 -10.55
C GLN A 42 10.10 0.55 -11.57
N GLU A 43 9.37 -0.30 -12.30
CA GLU A 43 9.91 -1.11 -13.39
C GLU A 43 10.37 -0.25 -14.56
N ALA A 44 9.57 0.72 -14.97
CA ALA A 44 9.95 1.70 -16.00
C ALA A 44 11.18 2.50 -15.57
N TYR A 45 11.27 2.86 -14.28
CA TYR A 45 12.42 3.55 -13.71
C TYR A 45 13.68 2.71 -13.77
N GLN A 46 13.60 1.48 -13.28
CA GLN A 46 14.74 0.57 -13.29
C GLN A 46 15.20 0.28 -14.72
N LYS A 47 14.25 0.11 -15.64
CA LYS A 47 14.55 -0.10 -17.05
C LYS A 47 15.24 1.11 -17.67
N ALA A 48 14.79 2.34 -17.40
CA ALA A 48 15.42 3.55 -17.91
C ALA A 48 16.85 3.72 -17.37
N VAL A 49 17.09 3.38 -16.10
CA VAL A 49 18.45 3.34 -15.53
C VAL A 49 19.31 2.33 -16.26
N ASP A 50 18.83 1.10 -16.44
CA ASP A 50 19.58 0.01 -17.06
C ASP A 50 19.86 0.27 -18.55
N ASP A 51 18.89 0.83 -19.27
CA ASP A 51 19.02 1.19 -20.68
C ASP A 51 20.04 2.33 -20.84
N TRP A 52 20.01 3.35 -19.97
CA TRP A 52 21.01 4.41 -20.00
C TRP A 52 22.41 3.90 -19.63
N LEU A 53 22.53 3.00 -18.64
CA LEU A 53 23.82 2.40 -18.27
C LEU A 53 24.46 1.57 -19.39
N LYS A 54 23.66 1.08 -20.33
CA LYS A 54 24.10 0.36 -21.54
C LYS A 54 24.30 1.27 -22.75
N SER A 55 23.92 2.55 -22.66
CA SER A 55 24.04 3.50 -23.75
C SER A 55 25.50 3.88 -24.03
N ASP A 56 25.76 4.31 -25.26
CA ASP A 56 27.07 4.82 -25.69
C ASP A 56 27.47 6.08 -24.88
N GLU A 57 26.50 6.88 -24.44
CA GLU A 57 26.74 8.06 -23.58
C GLU A 57 27.36 7.65 -22.24
N ALA A 58 26.83 6.59 -21.60
CA ALA A 58 27.39 6.07 -20.35
C ALA A 58 28.77 5.44 -20.56
N ALA A 59 29.01 4.78 -21.70
CA ALA A 59 30.31 4.23 -22.07
C ALA A 59 31.35 5.33 -22.29
N GLU A 60 31.02 6.39 -23.02
CA GLU A 60 31.90 7.54 -23.24
C GLU A 60 32.21 8.27 -21.93
N LEU A 61 31.21 8.46 -21.06
CA LEU A 61 31.40 9.09 -19.76
C LEU A 61 32.32 8.25 -18.85
N ARG A 62 32.15 6.92 -18.85
CA ARG A 62 33.04 5.96 -18.18
C ARG A 62 34.47 6.12 -18.64
N GLU A 63 34.67 6.10 -19.96
CA GLU A 63 36.00 6.16 -20.55
C GLU A 63 36.70 7.50 -20.26
N LYS A 64 35.97 8.61 -20.40
CA LYS A 64 36.49 9.96 -20.12
C LYS A 64 36.92 10.12 -18.67
N ARG A 65 36.12 9.60 -17.72
CA ARG A 65 36.46 9.61 -16.29
C ARG A 65 37.61 8.67 -15.97
N ALA A 66 37.63 7.47 -16.54
CA ALA A 66 38.73 6.52 -16.38
C ALA A 66 40.06 7.12 -16.88
N LYS A 67 40.04 7.82 -18.01
CA LYS A 67 41.22 8.56 -18.55
C LYS A 67 41.67 9.67 -17.60
N ALA A 68 40.75 10.48 -17.07
CA ALA A 68 41.09 11.55 -16.13
C ALA A 68 41.70 11.00 -14.83
N VAL A 69 41.12 9.92 -14.29
CA VAL A 69 41.63 9.23 -13.09
C VAL A 69 42.99 8.58 -13.37
N ALA A 70 43.15 7.90 -14.51
CA ALA A 70 44.45 7.33 -14.90
C ALA A 70 45.52 8.42 -15.00
N MET A 71 45.19 9.59 -15.55
CA MET A 71 46.14 10.70 -15.65
C MET A 71 46.48 11.30 -14.28
N ALA A 72 45.51 11.44 -13.39
CA ALA A 72 45.74 11.86 -12.00
C ALA A 72 46.60 10.85 -11.23
N LEU A 73 46.36 9.55 -11.43
CA LEU A 73 47.16 8.47 -10.85
C LEU A 73 48.59 8.47 -11.38
N VAL A 74 48.82 8.71 -12.67
CA VAL A 74 50.19 8.83 -13.23
C VAL A 74 50.94 10.02 -12.64
N ILE A 75 50.26 11.15 -12.42
CA ILE A 75 50.88 12.33 -11.77
C ILE A 75 51.21 12.01 -10.31
N ALA A 76 50.29 11.35 -9.60
CA ALA A 76 50.47 11.03 -8.19
C ALA A 76 51.44 9.85 -7.94
N ASP A 77 51.62 8.95 -8.91
CA ASP A 77 52.62 7.87 -8.90
C ASP A 77 54.02 8.45 -9.05
N ARG A 78 54.19 9.48 -9.91
CA ARG A 78 55.44 10.24 -10.01
C ARG A 78 55.81 10.98 -8.71
N SER A 79 54.85 11.25 -7.83
CA SER A 79 55.09 11.78 -6.49
C SER A 79 55.20 10.70 -5.40
N HIS A 80 55.21 9.40 -5.77
CA HIS A 80 55.25 8.25 -4.85
C HIS A 80 54.12 8.22 -3.80
N THR A 81 52.96 8.83 -4.11
CA THR A 81 51.84 8.99 -3.18
C THR A 81 50.67 8.05 -3.47
N VAL A 82 50.75 7.20 -4.50
CA VAL A 82 49.64 6.33 -4.92
C VAL A 82 49.81 4.93 -4.37
N THR A 83 48.76 4.41 -3.76
CA THR A 83 48.64 3.01 -3.36
C THR A 83 47.62 2.27 -4.21
N TYR A 84 47.69 0.93 -4.20
CA TYR A 84 46.67 0.08 -4.83
C TYR A 84 45.25 0.36 -4.31
N ASN A 85 45.13 0.77 -3.04
CA ASN A 85 43.84 1.09 -2.43
C ASN A 85 43.23 2.37 -3.04
N ASP A 86 44.06 3.36 -3.39
CA ASP A 86 43.60 4.61 -4.01
C ASP A 86 43.04 4.36 -5.42
N ILE A 87 43.66 3.46 -6.18
CA ILE A 87 43.16 3.03 -7.50
C ILE A 87 41.80 2.34 -7.37
N LYS A 88 41.65 1.48 -6.34
CA LYS A 88 40.39 0.79 -6.06
C LYS A 88 39.28 1.76 -5.67
N ILE A 89 39.57 2.73 -4.80
CA ILE A 89 38.63 3.78 -4.39
C ILE A 89 38.22 4.61 -5.61
N ALA A 90 39.16 5.04 -6.44
CA ALA A 90 38.87 5.84 -7.62
C ALA A 90 37.97 5.10 -8.63
N LYS A 91 38.13 3.77 -8.78
CA LYS A 91 37.24 2.95 -9.61
C LYS A 91 35.82 2.91 -9.02
N GLN A 92 35.69 2.69 -7.72
CA GLN A 92 34.39 2.68 -7.04
C GLN A 92 33.68 4.04 -7.13
N ASP A 93 34.43 5.14 -7.05
CA ASP A 93 33.91 6.49 -7.20
C ASP A 93 33.42 6.76 -8.62
N ILE A 94 34.13 6.30 -9.64
CA ILE A 94 33.67 6.36 -11.04
C ILE A 94 32.33 5.63 -11.16
N ASP A 95 32.26 4.38 -10.72
CA ASP A 95 31.05 3.56 -10.82
C ASP A 95 29.87 4.18 -10.06
N LYS A 96 30.11 4.73 -8.86
CA LYS A 96 29.11 5.43 -8.06
C LYS A 96 28.58 6.67 -8.78
N TYR A 97 29.48 7.48 -9.35
CA TYR A 97 29.10 8.67 -10.10
C TYR A 97 28.24 8.34 -11.33
N ILE A 98 28.59 7.28 -12.07
CA ILE A 98 27.82 6.85 -13.24
C ILE A 98 26.45 6.33 -12.83
N GLN A 99 26.36 5.61 -11.71
CA GLN A 99 25.09 5.17 -11.15
C GLN A 99 24.21 6.35 -10.72
N GLU A 100 24.79 7.38 -10.09
CA GLU A 100 24.06 8.61 -9.77
C GLU A 100 23.59 9.34 -11.04
N LYS A 101 24.45 9.45 -12.05
CA LYS A 101 24.08 10.07 -13.34
C LYS A 101 22.99 9.29 -14.08
N ALA A 102 23.03 7.96 -14.02
CA ALA A 102 21.99 7.09 -14.59
C ALA A 102 20.64 7.35 -13.93
N LYS A 103 20.61 7.55 -12.61
CA LYS A 103 19.38 7.90 -11.89
C LYS A 103 18.82 9.25 -12.30
N GLU A 104 19.67 10.27 -12.45
CA GLU A 104 19.25 11.58 -12.96
C GLU A 104 18.66 11.47 -14.38
N LYS A 105 19.35 10.73 -15.26
CA LYS A 105 18.90 10.51 -16.64
C LYS A 105 17.63 9.69 -16.73
N ALA A 106 17.46 8.70 -15.86
CA ALA A 106 16.21 7.97 -15.74
C ALA A 106 15.06 8.90 -15.34
N VAL A 107 15.26 9.82 -14.38
CA VAL A 107 14.24 10.83 -14.03
C VAL A 107 13.92 11.74 -15.22
N GLU A 108 14.90 12.16 -16.02
CA GLU A 108 14.64 12.94 -17.25
C GLU A 108 13.82 12.15 -18.29
N ILE A 109 14.13 10.87 -18.48
CA ILE A 109 13.43 9.98 -19.42
C ILE A 109 12.00 9.69 -18.95
N ILE A 110 11.81 9.50 -17.64
CA ILE A 110 10.52 9.19 -17.02
C ILE A 110 9.69 10.43 -16.75
N GLY A 111 10.29 11.63 -16.68
CA GLY A 111 9.57 12.89 -16.70
C GLY A 111 8.64 13.04 -17.92
N ASN A 112 8.82 12.18 -18.94
CA ASN A 112 7.96 12.03 -20.11
C ASN A 112 7.07 10.75 -20.10
N ALA A 113 6.97 9.99 -19.02
CA ALA A 113 6.24 8.71 -18.92
C ALA A 113 5.58 8.50 -17.53
N PRO A 114 4.78 7.43 -17.32
CA PRO A 114 3.45 7.45 -16.68
C PRO A 114 3.37 8.26 -15.38
N PRO A 115 2.22 8.94 -15.15
CA PRO A 115 2.06 9.83 -14.02
C PRO A 115 2.39 9.09 -12.72
N SER A 116 3.20 9.73 -11.86
CA SER A 116 3.35 9.31 -10.48
C SER A 116 1.94 9.15 -9.90
N PRO A 117 1.63 8.06 -9.20
CA PRO A 117 0.31 7.85 -8.67
C PRO A 117 -0.11 9.07 -7.83
N GLU A 118 -1.29 9.63 -8.13
CA GLU A 118 -1.78 10.90 -7.54
C GLU A 118 -1.98 10.80 -6.02
N ILE A 119 -2.19 9.59 -5.52
CA ILE A 119 -2.47 9.29 -4.12
C ILE A 119 -1.16 8.87 -3.45
N SER A 120 -0.82 9.49 -2.32
CA SER A 120 0.37 9.07 -1.57
C SER A 120 0.16 7.70 -0.91
N ILE A 121 1.24 6.94 -0.69
CA ILE A 121 1.20 5.66 0.07
C ILE A 121 0.47 5.84 1.41
N GLY A 122 0.69 6.97 2.08
CA GLY A 122 0.06 7.30 3.35
C GLY A 122 -1.45 7.54 3.24
N GLU A 123 -1.93 8.08 2.13
CA GLU A 123 -3.36 8.25 1.87
C GLU A 123 -4.04 6.92 1.54
N ALA A 124 -3.42 6.08 0.71
CA ALA A 124 -3.93 4.74 0.42
C ALA A 124 -4.06 3.88 1.70
N GLN A 125 -3.08 3.96 2.60
CA GLN A 125 -3.14 3.29 3.90
C GLN A 125 -4.22 3.87 4.81
N LYS A 126 -4.40 5.20 4.83
CA LYS A 126 -5.48 5.84 5.60
C LYS A 126 -6.86 5.46 5.08
N MET A 127 -7.03 5.36 3.75
CA MET A 127 -8.27 4.90 3.13
C MET A 127 -8.59 3.45 3.53
N LEU A 128 -7.60 2.55 3.48
CA LEU A 128 -7.76 1.18 3.97
C LEU A 128 -8.12 1.13 5.46
N GLN A 129 -7.39 1.85 6.30
CA GLN A 129 -7.63 1.85 7.74
C GLN A 129 -9.02 2.40 8.08
N LYS A 130 -9.46 3.43 7.37
CA LYS A 130 -10.82 3.97 7.47
C LYS A 130 -11.84 2.93 7.03
N ALA A 131 -11.64 2.25 5.89
CA ALA A 131 -12.52 1.19 5.43
C ALA A 131 -12.63 0.04 6.45
N TYR A 132 -11.52 -0.44 7.00
CA TYR A 132 -11.52 -1.44 8.09
C TYR A 132 -12.27 -0.96 9.32
N PHE A 133 -12.13 0.30 9.70
CA PHE A 133 -12.87 0.88 10.81
C PHE A 133 -14.37 0.87 10.54
N TRP A 134 -14.83 1.29 9.36
CA TRP A 134 -16.26 1.25 8.99
C TRP A 134 -16.85 -0.17 8.99
N VAL A 135 -16.11 -1.15 8.45
CA VAL A 135 -16.53 -2.55 8.45
C VAL A 135 -16.59 -3.09 9.89
N GLY A 136 -15.55 -2.84 10.70
CA GLY A 136 -15.49 -3.27 12.09
C GLY A 136 -16.59 -2.66 12.95
N THR A 137 -16.83 -1.35 12.84
CA THR A 137 -17.92 -0.66 13.54
C THR A 137 -19.28 -1.17 13.09
N GLY A 138 -19.48 -1.44 11.79
CA GLY A 138 -20.71 -2.02 11.26
C GLY A 138 -21.05 -3.38 11.87
N ILE A 139 -20.05 -4.27 11.99
CA ILE A 139 -20.21 -5.58 12.63
C ILE A 139 -20.58 -5.44 14.11
N VAL A 140 -19.92 -4.53 14.84
CA VAL A 140 -20.21 -4.30 16.28
C VAL A 140 -21.64 -3.80 16.48
N ILE A 141 -22.12 -2.87 15.64
CA ILE A 141 -23.50 -2.36 15.71
C ILE A 141 -24.52 -3.49 15.49
N VAL A 142 -24.28 -4.36 14.51
CA VAL A 142 -25.14 -5.52 14.25
C VAL A 142 -25.13 -6.50 15.43
N CYS A 143 -23.96 -6.79 16.01
CA CYS A 143 -23.85 -7.64 17.19
C CYS A 143 -24.60 -7.06 18.39
N LEU A 144 -24.47 -5.76 18.66
CA LEU A 144 -25.23 -5.09 19.72
C LEU A 144 -26.74 -5.20 19.47
N TYR A 145 -27.20 -4.98 18.24
CA TYR A 145 -28.62 -5.07 17.90
C TYR A 145 -29.19 -6.49 18.11
N ILE A 146 -28.41 -7.54 17.78
CA ILE A 146 -28.79 -8.94 18.04
C ILE A 146 -28.90 -9.19 19.54
N VAL A 147 -27.92 -8.75 20.34
CA VAL A 147 -27.94 -8.90 21.80
C VAL A 147 -29.14 -8.19 22.42
N PHE A 148 -29.40 -6.93 22.03
CA PHE A 148 -30.57 -6.19 22.51
C PHE A 148 -31.89 -6.84 22.08
N SER A 149 -31.96 -7.37 20.87
CA SER A 149 -33.14 -8.12 20.40
C SER A 149 -33.39 -9.36 21.26
N ILE A 150 -32.35 -10.15 21.56
CA ILE A 150 -32.48 -11.34 22.42
C ILE A 150 -32.94 -10.95 23.83
N ILE A 151 -32.35 -9.92 24.43
CA ILE A 151 -32.72 -9.43 25.77
C ILE A 151 -34.17 -8.94 25.80
N TYR A 152 -34.58 -8.17 24.79
CA TYR A 152 -35.96 -7.68 24.65
C TYR A 152 -36.97 -8.83 24.59
N TRP A 153 -36.68 -9.89 23.83
CA TRP A 153 -37.55 -11.05 23.73
C TRP A 153 -37.57 -11.90 25.01
N LEU A 154 -36.43 -12.06 25.70
CA LEU A 154 -36.38 -12.71 27.02
C LEU A 154 -37.24 -11.98 28.05
N ARG A 155 -37.23 -10.64 28.04
CA ARG A 155 -38.11 -9.81 28.89
C ARG A 155 -39.59 -10.04 28.60
N ILE A 156 -40.00 -10.03 27.33
CA ILE A 156 -41.40 -10.30 26.95
C ILE A 156 -41.81 -11.72 27.35
N TRP A 157 -40.94 -12.71 27.15
CA TRP A 157 -41.23 -14.09 27.47
C TRP A 157 -41.38 -14.31 28.98
N MET A 158 -40.51 -13.71 29.81
CA MET A 158 -40.66 -13.73 31.27
C MET A 158 -41.96 -13.06 31.75
N LEU A 159 -42.34 -11.91 31.16
CA LEU A 159 -43.60 -11.25 31.48
C LEU A 159 -44.81 -12.12 31.09
N LYS A 160 -44.75 -12.77 29.93
CA LYS A 160 -45.83 -13.67 29.48
C LYS A 160 -45.95 -14.90 30.38
N LYS A 161 -44.82 -15.46 30.82
CA LYS A 161 -44.77 -16.62 31.74
C LYS A 161 -45.41 -16.30 33.10
N HIS A 162 -45.05 -15.16 33.71
CA HIS A 162 -45.65 -14.74 34.99
C HIS A 162 -47.15 -14.42 34.87
N SER A 163 -47.60 -13.88 33.74
CA SER A 163 -49.03 -13.67 33.50
C SER A 163 -49.82 -14.99 33.47
N THR A 164 -49.23 -16.07 32.96
CA THR A 164 -49.85 -17.41 32.97
C THR A 164 -49.83 -18.07 34.36
N GLU A 165 -48.81 -17.84 35.19
CA GLU A 165 -48.78 -18.34 36.56
C GLU A 165 -49.80 -17.63 37.45
N ASN A 166 -49.96 -16.30 37.34
CA ASN A 166 -50.95 -15.56 38.15
C ASN A 166 -52.41 -15.87 37.76
N ASN A 167 -52.68 -16.23 36.51
CA ASN A 167 -54.02 -16.63 36.06
C ASN A 167 -54.35 -18.11 36.34
N GLY A 168 -53.39 -18.91 36.83
CA GLY A 168 -53.59 -20.30 37.23
C GLY A 168 -53.93 -20.49 38.72
N VAL A 169 -53.91 -19.42 39.52
CA VAL A 169 -54.17 -19.46 40.99
C VAL A 169 -55.61 -19.03 41.35
N THR A 170 -56.42 -18.65 40.36
CA THR A 170 -57.84 -18.25 40.56
C THR A 170 -58.85 -19.14 39.83
N GLY A 171 -58.45 -20.34 39.39
CA GLY A 171 -59.33 -21.36 38.81
C GLY A 171 -59.69 -22.45 39.80
#